data_AF-A0A956CXW2-F1
#
_entry.id   AF-A0A956CXW2-F1
#
_cell.length_a   1.000
_cell.length_b   1.000
_cell.length_c   1.000
_cell.angle_alpha   90.00
_cell.angle_beta   90.00
_cell.angle_gamma   90.00
#
_symmetry.space_group_name_H-M   'P 1'
#
loop_
_entity.id
_entity.type
_entity.pdbx_description
1 polymer ?
#
loop_
_entity_poly.entity_id
_entity_poly.type
_entity_poly.pdbx_seq_one_letter_code
_entity_poly.pdbx_strand_id
1 'polypeptide(L)'
;LVLGDNIFYGHGLSGLLAETGRMESGATVFGYWVKDPSAYGVAELDDTGLVVSLEEKPAKPKSHYAVAGLYFYDERVVDFAKSLEPSARGELEITDLNRLYLKDRSLRLVKLGRGVAWLDTGTPEALLQAANFIQTIETRQGLQVACPEEVAFRKGWIDAEQLARLAEPLAKTEYGRYLAGLAREGF
;
A
#
# COMPACT_ATOMS: atom_id res chain seq x y z
N LEU A 1 -9.05 0.10 -0.91
CA LEU A 1 -8.78 0.12 0.55
C LEU A 1 -7.28 0.11 0.78
N VAL A 2 -6.77 0.92 1.70
CA VAL A 2 -5.39 0.87 2.19
C VAL A 2 -5.42 0.87 3.73
N LEU A 3 -4.58 0.07 4.37
CA LEU A 3 -4.43 0.08 5.83
C LEU A 3 -3.56 1.28 6.25
N GLY A 4 -3.94 1.95 7.34
CA GLY A 4 -3.34 3.24 7.73
C GLY A 4 -1.92 3.15 8.30
N ASP A 5 -1.47 1.95 8.66
CA ASP A 5 -0.14 1.62 9.21
C ASP A 5 0.81 0.99 8.17
N ASN A 6 0.40 0.98 6.89
CA ASN A 6 1.17 0.40 5.80
C ASN A 6 1.88 1.48 4.98
N ILE A 7 3.20 1.36 4.87
CA ILE A 7 4.06 2.25 4.09
C ILE A 7 4.58 1.51 2.85
N PHE A 8 4.40 2.13 1.68
CA PHE A 8 4.88 1.61 0.41
C PHE A 8 5.84 2.61 -0.25
N TYR A 9 7.01 2.15 -0.64
CA TYR A 9 8.02 2.97 -1.33
C TYR A 9 8.69 2.15 -2.43
N GLY A 10 8.84 2.69 -3.63
CA GLY A 10 9.57 2.02 -4.69
C GLY A 10 9.39 2.66 -6.05
N HIS A 11 10.36 2.42 -6.93
CA HIS A 11 10.30 2.88 -8.31
C HIS A 11 9.11 2.26 -9.06
N GLY A 12 8.41 3.06 -9.87
CA GLY A 12 7.29 2.60 -10.69
C GLY A 12 5.97 2.35 -9.93
N LEU A 13 5.95 2.49 -8.59
CA LEU A 13 4.77 2.20 -7.78
C LEU A 13 3.54 3.02 -8.22
N SER A 14 3.69 4.33 -8.45
CA SER A 14 2.57 5.17 -8.89
C SER A 14 1.96 4.74 -10.23
N GLY A 15 2.78 4.25 -11.16
CA GLY A 15 2.32 3.73 -12.44
C GLY A 15 1.54 2.43 -12.27
N LEU A 16 2.07 1.50 -11.47
CA LEU A 16 1.42 0.24 -11.12
C LEU A 16 0.06 0.47 -10.45
N LEU A 17 -0.02 1.39 -9.50
CA LEU A 17 -1.28 1.72 -8.81
C LEU A 17 -2.28 2.39 -9.73
N ALA A 18 -1.83 3.28 -10.62
CA ALA A 18 -2.71 3.91 -11.61
C ALA A 18 -3.25 2.91 -12.63
N GLU A 19 -2.44 1.94 -13.07
CA GLU A 19 -2.90 0.84 -13.94
C GLU A 19 -3.94 -0.03 -13.22
N THR A 20 -3.64 -0.44 -11.98
CA THR A 20 -4.54 -1.26 -11.17
C THR A 20 -5.87 -0.55 -10.91
N GLY A 21 -5.84 0.76 -10.65
CA GLY A 21 -7.03 1.57 -10.43
C GLY A 21 -7.93 1.78 -11.66
N ARG A 22 -7.51 1.36 -12.85
CA ARG A 22 -8.35 1.35 -14.06
C ARG A 22 -9.08 0.02 -14.28
N MET A 23 -8.82 -0.99 -13.46
CA MET A 23 -9.54 -2.25 -13.56
C MET A 23 -11.00 -2.06 -13.13
N GLU A 24 -11.92 -2.38 -14.02
CA GLU A 24 -13.37 -2.21 -13.78
C GLU A 24 -14.00 -3.41 -13.09
N SER A 25 -13.37 -4.57 -13.13
CA SER A 25 -13.92 -5.82 -12.59
C SER A 25 -12.89 -6.65 -11.82
N GLY A 26 -13.40 -7.37 -10.84
CA GLY A 26 -12.63 -8.23 -9.95
C GLY A 26 -12.00 -7.50 -8.77
N ALA A 27 -11.05 -8.19 -8.16
CA ALA A 27 -10.24 -7.67 -7.07
C ALA A 27 -8.77 -7.78 -7.42
N THR A 28 -7.97 -6.80 -7.01
CA THR A 28 -6.51 -6.88 -7.06
C THR A 28 -5.92 -6.70 -5.67
N VAL A 29 -5.08 -7.65 -5.30
CA VAL A 29 -4.26 -7.63 -4.09
C VAL A 29 -2.78 -7.64 -4.45
N PHE A 30 -1.94 -7.18 -3.53
CA PHE A 30 -0.50 -7.09 -3.76
C PHE A 30 0.23 -8.12 -2.90
N GLY A 31 0.91 -9.07 -3.54
CA GLY A 31 1.74 -10.05 -2.87
C GLY A 31 3.16 -9.52 -2.68
N TYR A 32 3.68 -9.62 -1.47
CA TYR A 32 5.05 -9.24 -1.13
C TYR A 32 5.76 -10.40 -0.44
N TRP A 33 6.99 -10.68 -0.86
CA TRP A 33 7.78 -11.73 -0.22
C TRP A 33 8.23 -11.26 1.16
N VAL A 34 7.87 -12.02 2.20
CA VAL A 34 8.30 -11.75 3.58
C VAL A 34 9.03 -12.95 4.17
N LYS A 35 9.96 -12.67 5.08
CA LYS A 35 10.70 -13.70 5.79
C LYS A 35 9.77 -14.53 6.69
N ASP A 36 8.87 -13.87 7.42
CA ASP A 36 7.87 -14.49 8.28
C ASP A 36 6.45 -14.11 7.83
N PRO A 37 5.77 -14.99 7.07
CA PRO A 37 4.43 -14.73 6.56
C PRO A 37 3.31 -15.07 7.56
N SER A 38 3.62 -15.66 8.73
CA SER A 38 2.61 -16.15 9.67
C SER A 38 1.75 -15.06 10.31
N ALA A 39 2.22 -13.82 10.30
CA ALA A 39 1.49 -12.66 10.82
C ALA A 39 0.46 -12.07 9.84
N TYR A 40 0.39 -12.58 8.60
CA TYR A 40 -0.36 -11.97 7.50
C TYR A 40 -1.36 -12.93 6.85
N GLY A 41 -2.20 -12.39 5.96
CA GLY A 41 -2.85 -13.19 4.93
C GLY A 41 -1.81 -13.71 3.94
N VAL A 42 -1.76 -15.01 3.70
CA VAL A 42 -0.75 -15.67 2.85
C VAL A 42 -1.39 -16.21 1.59
N ALA A 43 -0.83 -15.84 0.44
CA ALA A 43 -1.25 -16.33 -0.87
C ALA A 43 -0.39 -17.52 -1.31
N GLU A 44 -1.01 -18.68 -1.48
CA GLU A 44 -0.39 -19.81 -2.17
C GLU A 44 -0.44 -19.55 -3.68
N LEU A 45 0.69 -19.77 -4.36
CA LEU A 45 0.82 -19.58 -5.80
C LEU A 45 1.14 -20.91 -6.48
N ASP A 46 0.55 -21.16 -7.65
CA ASP A 46 0.94 -22.27 -8.50
C ASP A 46 2.25 -22.00 -9.26
N ASP A 47 2.70 -22.99 -10.03
CA ASP A 47 3.91 -22.92 -10.87
C ASP A 47 3.84 -21.84 -11.95
N THR A 48 2.63 -21.39 -12.32
CA THR A 48 2.41 -20.29 -13.27
C THR A 48 2.36 -18.92 -12.59
N GLY A 49 2.32 -18.91 -11.25
CA GLY A 49 2.26 -17.72 -10.42
C GLY A 49 0.84 -17.21 -10.14
N LEU A 50 -0.19 -17.99 -10.43
CA LEU A 50 -1.59 -17.67 -10.10
C LEU A 50 -1.91 -18.03 -8.65
N VAL A 51 -2.81 -17.28 -8.02
CA VAL A 51 -3.26 -17.56 -6.65
C VAL A 51 -4.15 -18.79 -6.65
N VAL A 52 -3.80 -19.78 -5.83
CA VAL A 52 -4.59 -21.00 -5.65
C VAL A 52 -5.32 -21.05 -4.31
N SER A 53 -4.75 -20.45 -3.28
CA SER A 53 -5.39 -20.35 -1.97
C SER A 53 -4.94 -19.10 -1.21
N LEU A 54 -5.77 -18.70 -0.24
CA LEU A 54 -5.50 -17.61 0.68
C LEU A 54 -5.78 -18.07 2.10
N GLU A 55 -4.84 -17.88 3.02
CA GLU A 55 -5.00 -18.27 4.43
C GLU A 55 -4.69 -17.08 5.34
N GLU A 56 -5.56 -16.80 6.30
CA GLU A 56 -5.34 -15.72 7.27
C GLU A 56 -4.47 -16.25 8.41
N LYS A 57 -3.31 -15.63 8.63
CA LYS A 57 -2.36 -15.94 9.71
C LYS A 57 -2.12 -17.44 9.91
N PRO A 58 -1.71 -18.18 8.86
CA PRO A 58 -1.58 -19.62 8.94
C PRO A 58 -0.42 -20.02 9.88
N ALA A 59 -0.68 -20.99 10.76
CA ALA A 59 0.36 -21.57 11.62
C ALA A 59 1.47 -22.29 10.81
N LYS A 60 1.15 -22.76 9.60
CA LYS A 60 2.09 -23.36 8.64
C LYS A 60 1.88 -22.72 7.26
N PRO A 61 2.51 -21.57 6.99
CA PRO A 61 2.33 -20.84 5.74
C PRO A 61 2.72 -21.70 4.52
N LYS A 62 1.88 -21.70 3.50
CA LYS A 62 2.13 -22.43 2.24
C LYS A 62 3.07 -21.72 1.27
N SER A 63 3.31 -20.43 1.51
CA SER A 63 4.26 -19.63 0.73
C SER A 63 4.82 -18.49 1.58
N HIS A 64 5.81 -17.77 1.03
CA HIS A 64 6.35 -16.54 1.59
C HIS A 64 5.65 -15.26 1.11
N TYR A 65 4.59 -15.38 0.29
CA TYR A 65 3.88 -14.22 -0.24
C TYR A 65 2.77 -13.81 0.70
N ALA A 66 3.06 -12.79 1.51
CA ALA A 66 2.06 -12.08 2.29
C ALA A 66 1.26 -11.14 1.38
N VAL A 67 -0.03 -11.03 1.64
CA VAL A 67 -0.91 -10.03 1.04
C VAL A 67 -0.73 -8.73 1.79
N ALA A 68 -0.17 -7.72 1.10
CA ALA A 68 0.05 -6.41 1.67
C ALA A 68 -1.27 -5.66 1.91
N GLY A 69 -1.26 -4.68 2.81
CA GLY A 69 -2.42 -3.89 3.22
C GLY A 69 -2.96 -2.90 2.18
N LEU A 70 -3.00 -3.29 0.90
CA LEU A 70 -3.50 -2.49 -0.21
C LEU A 70 -4.38 -3.35 -1.12
N TYR A 71 -5.59 -2.87 -1.38
CA TYR A 71 -6.63 -3.65 -2.03
C TYR A 71 -7.43 -2.79 -3.01
N PHE A 72 -7.66 -3.31 -4.20
CA PHE A 72 -8.59 -2.76 -5.19
C PHE A 72 -9.73 -3.75 -5.39
N TYR A 73 -10.95 -3.24 -5.43
CA TYR A 73 -12.14 -4.05 -5.64
C TYR A 73 -13.10 -3.31 -6.57
N ASP A 74 -13.86 -4.09 -7.32
CA ASP A 74 -15.05 -3.63 -8.02
C ASP A 74 -16.24 -3.37 -7.06
N GLU A 75 -17.37 -2.99 -7.61
CA GLU A 75 -18.58 -2.63 -6.86
C GLU A 75 -19.17 -3.78 -6.02
N ARG A 76 -18.88 -5.04 -6.37
CA ARG A 76 -19.42 -6.23 -5.69
C ARG A 76 -18.88 -6.37 -4.26
N VAL A 77 -17.80 -5.65 -3.93
CA VAL A 77 -17.15 -5.68 -2.62
C VAL A 77 -18.10 -5.41 -1.48
N VAL A 78 -19.10 -4.55 -1.70
CA VAL A 78 -20.08 -4.18 -0.67
C VAL A 78 -20.97 -5.36 -0.31
N ASP A 79 -21.47 -6.09 -1.31
CA ASP A 79 -22.35 -7.23 -1.09
C ASP A 79 -21.57 -8.44 -0.58
N PHE A 80 -20.35 -8.65 -1.08
CA PHE A 80 -19.46 -9.67 -0.56
C PHE A 80 -19.09 -9.41 0.91
N ALA A 81 -18.77 -8.17 1.28
CA ALA A 81 -18.46 -7.81 2.67
C ALA A 81 -19.66 -8.02 3.61
N LYS A 82 -20.89 -7.71 3.16
CA LYS A 82 -22.13 -7.97 3.93
C LYS A 82 -22.42 -9.46 4.15
N SER A 83 -21.88 -10.32 3.29
CA SER A 83 -22.07 -11.78 3.39
C SER A 83 -21.07 -12.48 4.30
N LEU A 84 -20.06 -11.75 4.81
CA LEU A 84 -19.04 -12.32 5.68
C LEU A 84 -19.60 -12.68 7.05
N GLU A 85 -19.09 -13.79 7.58
CA GLU A 85 -19.33 -14.21 8.96
C GLU A 85 -18.06 -13.94 9.79
N PRO A 86 -18.19 -13.65 11.11
CA PRO A 86 -17.04 -13.48 11.96
C PRO A 86 -16.15 -14.73 12.01
N SER A 87 -14.84 -14.53 11.96
CA SER A 87 -13.85 -15.59 12.12
C SER A 87 -13.85 -16.17 13.53
N ALA A 88 -13.02 -17.19 13.78
CA ALA A 88 -12.78 -17.70 15.13
C ALA A 88 -12.25 -16.63 16.11
N ARG A 89 -11.76 -15.50 15.59
CA ARG A 89 -11.29 -14.33 16.36
C ARG A 89 -12.39 -13.29 16.59
N GLY A 90 -13.59 -13.49 16.03
CA GLY A 90 -14.69 -12.53 16.07
C GLY A 90 -14.54 -11.34 15.12
N GLU A 91 -13.64 -11.43 14.14
CA GLU A 91 -13.36 -10.37 13.17
C GLU A 91 -13.97 -10.71 11.80
N LEU A 92 -14.41 -9.69 11.05
CA LEU A 92 -14.73 -9.86 9.63
C LEU A 92 -13.44 -9.72 8.82
N GLU A 93 -12.89 -10.85 8.38
CA GLU A 93 -11.54 -10.89 7.82
C GLU A 93 -11.53 -10.44 6.35
N ILE A 94 -10.62 -9.53 6.02
CA ILE A 94 -10.42 -9.12 4.61
C ILE A 94 -9.95 -10.29 3.74
N THR A 95 -9.28 -11.28 4.34
CA THR A 95 -8.88 -12.51 3.64
C THR A 95 -10.09 -13.35 3.23
N ASP A 96 -11.17 -13.35 4.01
CA ASP A 96 -12.41 -14.04 3.64
C ASP A 96 -13.09 -13.33 2.46
N LEU A 97 -13.07 -12.00 2.46
CA LEU A 97 -13.51 -11.19 1.31
C LEU A 97 -12.72 -11.54 0.04
N ASN A 98 -11.38 -11.59 0.15
CA ASN A 98 -10.51 -11.95 -0.97
C ASN A 98 -10.78 -13.38 -1.48
N ARG A 99 -11.13 -14.32 -0.59
CA ARG A 99 -11.51 -15.69 -0.99
C ARG A 99 -12.79 -15.74 -1.83
N LEU A 100 -13.74 -14.83 -1.63
CA LEU A 100 -14.94 -14.75 -2.46
C LEU A 100 -14.58 -14.43 -3.92
N TYR A 101 -13.71 -13.44 -4.13
CA TYR A 101 -13.14 -13.13 -5.46
C TYR A 101 -12.21 -14.24 -5.99
N LEU A 102 -11.54 -14.98 -5.12
CA LEU A 102 -10.73 -16.13 -5.56
C LEU A 102 -11.63 -17.27 -6.08
N LYS A 103 -12.73 -17.54 -5.40
CA LYS A 103 -13.67 -18.63 -5.72
C LYS A 103 -14.34 -18.42 -7.08
N ASP A 104 -14.66 -17.19 -7.45
CA ASP A 104 -15.23 -16.85 -8.75
C ASP A 104 -14.17 -16.57 -9.84
N ARG A 105 -12.88 -16.76 -9.51
CA ARG A 105 -11.71 -16.54 -10.39
C ARG A 105 -11.53 -15.09 -10.84
N SER A 106 -12.01 -14.12 -10.06
CA SER A 106 -11.83 -12.69 -10.32
C SER A 106 -10.85 -12.00 -9.37
N LEU A 107 -10.08 -12.76 -8.57
CA LEU A 107 -8.96 -12.25 -7.79
C LEU A 107 -7.66 -12.28 -8.60
N ARG A 108 -7.02 -11.11 -8.73
CA ARG A 108 -5.67 -10.94 -9.27
C ARG A 108 -4.70 -10.66 -8.13
N LEU A 109 -3.53 -11.30 -8.16
CA LEU A 109 -2.40 -10.92 -7.32
C LEU A 109 -1.31 -10.28 -8.17
N VAL A 110 -0.90 -9.08 -7.78
CA VAL A 110 0.25 -8.37 -8.32
C VAL A 110 1.43 -8.58 -7.39
N LYS A 111 2.53 -9.14 -7.90
CA LYS A 111 3.76 -9.32 -7.11
C LYS A 111 4.52 -7.99 -7.03
N LEU A 112 4.67 -7.47 -5.82
CA LEU A 112 5.59 -6.38 -5.55
C LEU A 112 7.01 -6.93 -5.55
N GLY A 113 7.82 -6.46 -6.50
CA GLY A 113 9.21 -6.90 -6.62
C GLY A 113 10.07 -6.42 -5.46
N ARG A 114 11.22 -7.07 -5.25
CA ARG A 114 12.18 -6.78 -4.17
C ARG A 114 12.79 -5.36 -4.18
N GLY A 115 12.53 -4.56 -5.21
CA GLY A 115 12.90 -3.15 -5.29
C GLY A 115 11.86 -2.19 -4.70
N VAL A 116 10.70 -2.71 -4.29
CA VAL A 116 9.71 -2.02 -3.48
C VAL A 116 9.99 -2.37 -2.02
N ALA A 117 9.88 -1.38 -1.14
CA ALA A 117 9.78 -1.57 0.30
C ALA A 117 8.31 -1.50 0.68
N TRP A 118 7.82 -2.57 1.31
CA TRP A 118 6.58 -2.56 2.07
C TRP A 118 6.93 -2.71 3.54
N LEU A 119 6.48 -1.75 4.36
CA LEU A 119 6.76 -1.68 5.77
C LEU A 119 5.43 -1.57 6.52
N ASP A 120 5.19 -2.51 7.41
CA ASP A 120 4.05 -2.54 8.32
C ASP A 120 4.52 -2.09 9.70
N THR A 121 3.91 -1.05 10.26
CA THR A 121 4.33 -0.44 11.53
C THR A 121 3.62 -1.01 12.76
N GLY A 122 3.13 -2.25 12.71
CA GLY A 122 2.40 -2.90 13.80
C GLY A 122 3.16 -3.17 15.10
N THR A 123 4.50 -3.04 15.13
CA THR A 123 5.31 -3.16 16.37
C THR A 123 6.25 -1.96 16.56
N PRO A 124 6.68 -1.65 17.81
CA PRO A 124 7.64 -0.59 18.08
C PRO A 124 8.94 -0.72 17.29
N GLU A 125 9.46 -1.96 17.14
CA GLU A 125 10.67 -2.23 16.36
C GLU A 125 10.44 -1.97 14.86
N ALA A 126 9.29 -2.40 14.32
CA ALA A 126 8.94 -2.18 12.92
C ALA A 126 8.73 -0.70 12.61
N LEU A 127 8.09 0.05 13.52
CA LEU A 127 7.94 1.50 13.42
C LEU A 127 9.30 2.21 13.39
N LEU A 128 10.23 1.81 14.26
CA LEU A 128 11.59 2.38 14.27
C LEU A 128 12.34 2.08 12.97
N GLN A 129 12.23 0.86 12.45
CA GLN A 129 12.83 0.49 11.16
C GLN A 129 12.25 1.33 10.02
N ALA A 130 10.94 1.55 9.99
CA ALA A 130 10.29 2.39 9.01
C ALA A 130 10.76 3.85 9.08
N ALA A 131 10.85 4.42 10.28
CA ALA A 131 11.36 5.78 10.48
C ALA A 131 12.79 5.93 9.96
N ASN A 132 13.68 5.00 10.30
CA ASN A 132 15.08 5.00 9.84
C ASN A 132 15.19 4.84 8.31
N PHE A 133 14.35 4.01 7.71
CA PHE A 133 14.30 3.82 6.27
C PHE A 133 13.93 5.13 5.56
N ILE A 134 12.84 5.77 5.97
CA ILE A 134 12.37 7.04 5.38
C ILE A 134 13.42 8.14 5.58
N GLN A 135 13.94 8.31 6.80
CA GLN A 135 14.98 9.30 7.09
C GLN A 135 16.19 9.13 6.18
N THR A 136 16.65 7.90 5.96
CA THR A 136 17.82 7.61 5.11
C THR A 136 17.58 8.04 3.66
N ILE A 137 16.41 7.75 3.11
CA ILE A 137 16.05 8.12 1.74
C ILE A 137 15.96 9.64 1.60
N GLU A 138 15.21 10.30 2.49
CA GLU A 138 14.98 11.74 2.40
C GLU A 138 16.26 12.54 2.59
N THR A 139 17.08 12.17 3.58
CA THR A 139 18.36 12.85 3.84
C THR A 139 19.31 12.72 2.66
N ARG A 140 19.31 11.57 1.97
CA ARG A 140 20.19 11.33 0.82
C ARG A 140 19.72 12.04 -0.44
N GLN A 141 18.42 12.15 -0.66
CA GLN A 141 17.85 12.70 -1.90
C GLN A 141 17.51 14.19 -1.82
N GLY A 142 17.22 14.71 -0.61
CA GLY A 142 16.65 16.05 -0.44
C GLY A 142 15.18 16.13 -0.90
N LEU A 143 14.53 15.00 -1.13
CA LEU A 143 13.12 14.87 -1.52
C LEU A 143 12.33 14.20 -0.40
N GLN A 144 11.09 14.61 -0.19
CA GLN A 144 10.22 14.03 0.84
C GLN A 144 9.47 12.80 0.29
N VAL A 145 9.27 11.79 1.13
CA VAL A 145 8.45 10.62 0.83
C VAL A 145 7.03 10.87 1.34
N ALA A 146 6.04 10.58 0.50
CA ALA A 146 4.61 10.69 0.85
C ALA A 146 4.14 12.10 1.28
N CYS A 147 4.76 13.16 0.74
CA CYS A 147 4.31 14.54 0.88
C CYS A 147 3.00 14.81 0.09
N PRO A 148 1.83 14.97 0.74
CA PRO A 148 0.56 15.09 0.03
C PRO A 148 0.45 16.37 -0.81
N GLU A 149 1.02 17.49 -0.34
CA GLU A 149 1.01 18.77 -1.04
C GLU A 149 1.83 18.70 -2.33
N GLU A 150 2.99 18.03 -2.30
CA GLU A 150 3.79 17.78 -3.50
C GLU A 150 3.04 16.88 -4.49
N VAL A 151 2.41 15.80 -4.01
CA VAL A 151 1.61 14.91 -4.87
C VAL A 151 0.48 15.70 -5.53
N ALA A 152 -0.25 16.53 -4.77
CA ALA A 152 -1.33 17.36 -5.28
C ALA A 152 -0.84 18.37 -6.33
N PHE A 153 0.28 19.04 -6.06
CA PHE A 153 0.89 20.00 -6.99
C PHE A 153 1.32 19.32 -8.29
N ARG A 154 2.03 18.19 -8.21
CA ARG A 154 2.46 17.41 -9.39
C ARG A 154 1.30 16.83 -10.21
N LYS A 155 0.17 16.54 -9.55
CA LYS A 155 -1.05 16.09 -10.20
C LYS A 155 -1.87 17.25 -10.79
N GLY A 156 -1.48 18.50 -10.56
CA GLY A 156 -2.22 19.68 -10.99
C GLY A 156 -3.52 19.89 -10.23
N TRP A 157 -3.67 19.31 -9.04
CA TRP A 157 -4.84 19.52 -8.17
C TRP A 157 -4.77 20.86 -7.44
N ILE A 158 -3.55 21.36 -7.23
CA ILE A 158 -3.28 22.70 -6.71
C ILE A 158 -2.22 23.38 -7.58
N ASP A 159 -2.27 24.71 -7.62
CA ASP A 159 -1.25 25.54 -8.27
C ASP A 159 -0.12 25.94 -7.30
N ALA A 160 0.88 26.65 -7.84
CA ALA A 160 2.05 27.09 -7.07
C ALA A 160 1.70 28.10 -5.97
N GLU A 161 0.65 28.92 -6.17
CA GLU A 161 0.21 29.91 -5.20
C GLU A 161 -0.47 29.23 -4.00
N GLN A 162 -1.31 28.23 -4.27
CA GLN A 162 -1.88 27.34 -3.26
C GLN A 162 -0.79 26.59 -2.49
N LEU A 163 0.22 26.04 -3.18
CA LEU A 163 1.34 25.36 -2.54
C LEU A 163 2.14 26.30 -1.63
N ALA A 164 2.41 27.53 -2.09
CA ALA A 164 3.12 28.53 -1.29
C ALA A 164 2.35 28.91 -0.02
N ARG A 165 1.01 29.04 -0.09
CA ARG A 165 0.17 29.27 1.09
C ARG A 165 0.22 28.13 2.10
N LEU A 166 0.31 26.88 1.63
CA LEU A 166 0.46 25.71 2.51
C LEU A 166 1.84 25.68 3.18
N ALA A 167 2.88 26.17 2.49
CA ALA A 167 4.24 26.25 3.02
C ALA A 167 4.42 27.32 4.10
N GLU A 168 3.71 28.45 3.99
CA GLU A 168 3.85 29.62 4.88
C GLU A 168 3.77 29.30 6.39
N PRO A 169 2.73 28.62 6.91
CA PRO A 169 2.64 28.31 8.33
C PRO A 169 3.76 27.36 8.82
N LEU A 170 4.42 26.66 7.89
CA LEU A 170 5.46 25.68 8.17
C LEU A 170 6.86 26.21 7.87
N ALA A 171 7.03 27.47 7.48
CA ALA A 171 8.29 28.01 6.95
C ALA A 171 9.52 27.82 7.87
N LYS A 172 9.31 27.63 9.18
CA LYS A 172 10.37 27.37 10.17
C LYS A 172 10.86 25.91 10.17
N THR A 173 10.13 24.97 9.59
CA THR A 173 10.50 23.54 9.52
C THR A 173 11.20 23.20 8.20
N GLU A 174 11.90 22.06 8.15
CA GLU A 174 12.45 21.54 6.88
C GLU A 174 11.33 21.25 5.87
N TYR A 175 10.18 20.76 6.34
CA TYR A 175 9.02 20.48 5.50
C TYR A 175 8.48 21.74 4.81
N GLY A 176 8.30 22.84 5.56
CA GLY A 176 7.83 24.09 4.96
C GLY A 176 8.84 24.72 4.00
N ARG A 177 10.14 24.61 4.30
CA ARG A 177 11.21 25.02 3.38
C ARG A 177 11.19 24.20 2.09
N TYR A 178 10.97 22.89 2.18
CA TYR A 178 10.82 22.00 1.04
C TYR A 178 9.65 22.42 0.15
N LEU A 179 8.45 22.60 0.72
CA LEU A 179 7.27 23.04 -0.02
C LEU A 179 7.46 24.41 -0.69
N ALA A 180 8.08 25.36 0.01
CA ALA A 180 8.37 26.69 -0.53
C ALA A 180 9.40 26.62 -1.68
N GLY A 181 10.36 25.68 -1.62
CA GLY A 181 11.27 25.38 -2.72
C GLY A 181 10.51 24.93 -3.97
N LEU A 182 9.67 23.91 -3.81
CA LEU A 182 8.84 23.36 -4.89
C LEU A 182 7.95 24.42 -5.57
N ALA A 183 7.32 25.30 -4.78
CA ALA A 183 6.44 26.35 -5.31
C ALA A 183 7.20 27.39 -6.16
N ARG A 184 8.49 27.64 -5.89
CA ARG A 184 9.30 28.62 -6.63
C ARG A 184 9.96 28.04 -7.87
N GLU A 185 10.50 26.82 -7.74
CA GLU A 185 11.32 26.20 -8.78
C GLU A 185 10.45 25.51 -9.84
N GLY A 186 9.21 25.17 -9.50
CA GLY A 186 8.35 24.36 -10.36
C GLY A 186 8.89 22.95 -10.52
N PHE A 187 8.45 22.26 -11.56
CA PHE A 187 8.95 20.95 -11.97
C PHE A 187 9.50 20.96 -13.38
#